data_AF-A0A968HK46-F1
#
_entry.id   AF-A0A968HK46-F1
#
_cell.length_a   1.000
_cell.length_b   1.000
_cell.length_c   1.000
_cell.angle_alpha   90.00
_cell.angle_beta   90.00
_cell.angle_gamma   90.00
#
_symmetry.space_group_name_H-M   'P 1'
#
loop_
_entity.id
_entity.type
_entity.pdbx_description
1 polymer ?
#
loop_
_entity_poly.entity_id
_entity_poly.type
_entity_poly.pdbx_seq_one_letter_code
_entity_poly.pdbx_strand_id
1 'polypeptide(L)' 'MSVSLQLELDFKQQLQQAQFSPQNVDWQQLCLAFDAAIAQTPLSQQLALAADAIWELAEVFVLRAEAWFEELR' A
#
# COMPACT_ATOMS: atom_id res chain seq x y z
N MET A 1 13.36 2.36 18.60
CA MET A 1 12.50 1.65 17.63
C MET A 1 13.39 0.94 16.63
N SER A 2 13.06 -0.28 16.22
CA SER A 2 13.82 -0.99 15.18
C SER A 2 13.42 -0.48 13.80
N VAL A 3 14.37 -0.46 12.86
CA VAL A 3 14.18 -0.02 11.47
C VAL A 3 13.01 -0.73 10.78
N SER A 4 12.78 -1.99 11.13
CA SER A 4 11.65 -2.81 10.65
C SER A 4 10.29 -2.23 10.97
N LEU A 5 10.10 -1.69 12.17
CA LEU A 5 8.82 -1.16 12.61
C LEU A 5 8.49 0.16 11.91
N GLN A 6 9.52 0.92 11.54
CA GLN A 6 9.36 2.21 10.90
C GLN A 6 8.94 2.06 9.44
N LEU A 7 9.52 1.10 8.72
CA LEU A 7 9.17 0.84 7.31
C LEU A 7 7.77 0.22 7.15
N GLU A 8 7.32 -0.60 8.10
CA GLU A 8 5.93 -1.09 8.12
C GLU A 8 4.92 0.05 8.38
N LEU A 9 5.25 0.98 9.29
CA LEU A 9 4.45 2.17 9.53
C LEU A 9 4.41 3.08 8.31
N ASP A 10 5.54 3.27 7.64
CA ASP A 10 5.65 4.09 6.43
C ASP A 10 4.78 3.51 5.30
N PHE A 11 4.78 2.19 5.11
CA PHE A 11 3.93 1.52 4.12
C PHE A 11 2.44 1.70 4.44
N LYS A 12 2.02 1.41 5.68
CA LYS A 12 0.61 1.57 6.11
C LYS A 12 0.11 3.01 5.96
N GLN A 13 0.95 3.99 6.29
CA GLN A 13 0.59 5.40 6.11
C GLN A 13 0.40 5.77 4.64
N GLN A 14 1.28 5.30 3.75
CA GLN A 14 1.15 5.54 2.32
C GLN A 14 -0.11 4.87 1.75
N LEU A 15 -0.45 3.66 2.21
CA LEU A 15 -1.67 2.95 1.83
C LEU A 15 -2.93 3.71 2.26
N GLN A 16 -2.98 4.20 3.49
CA GLN A 16 -4.09 5.04 3.96
C GLN A 16 -4.22 6.32 3.13
N GLN A 17 -3.11 7.02 2.88
CA GLN A 17 -3.13 8.22 2.02
C GLN A 17 -3.65 7.89 0.62
N ALA A 18 -3.27 6.74 0.08
CA ALA A 18 -3.72 6.28 -1.22
C ALA A 18 -5.23 5.97 -1.26
N GLN A 19 -5.82 5.46 -0.17
CA GLN A 19 -7.28 5.30 -0.07
C GLN A 19 -8.00 6.66 -0.03
N PHE A 20 -7.42 7.68 0.63
CA PHE A 20 -8.02 9.02 0.70
C PHE A 20 -7.84 9.85 -0.58
N SER A 21 -6.73 9.67 -1.29
CA SER A 21 -6.42 10.41 -2.51
C SER A 21 -5.85 9.48 -3.60
N PRO A 22 -6.67 8.55 -4.13
CA PRO A 22 -6.21 7.47 -5.02
C PRO A 22 -5.64 7.97 -6.35
N GLN A 23 -5.92 9.22 -6.73
CA GLN A 23 -5.39 9.84 -7.94
C GLN A 23 -3.96 10.38 -7.78
N ASN A 24 -3.57 10.74 -6.56
CA ASN A 24 -2.29 11.40 -6.25
C ASN A 24 -1.25 10.44 -5.66
N VAL A 25 -1.44 9.14 -5.88
CA VAL A 25 -0.56 8.10 -5.32
C VAL A 25 0.76 8.06 -6.07
N ASP A 26 1.86 8.16 -5.33
CA ASP A 26 3.20 7.77 -5.83
C ASP A 26 3.34 6.24 -5.76
N TRP A 27 3.00 5.59 -6.86
CA TRP A 27 3.01 4.13 -6.97
C TRP A 27 4.41 3.53 -6.84
N GLN A 28 5.44 4.25 -7.29
CA GLN A 28 6.80 3.75 -7.19
C GLN A 28 7.23 3.70 -5.73
N GLN A 29 6.98 4.78 -4.98
CA GLN A 29 7.28 4.83 -3.55
C GLN A 29 6.47 3.79 -2.76
N LEU A 30 5.19 3.61 -3.10
CA LEU A 30 4.31 2.64 -2.44
C LEU A 30 4.79 1.19 -2.65
N CYS A 31 5.21 0.82 -3.85
CA CYS A 31 5.77 -0.50 -4.12
C CYS A 31 7.10 -0.73 -3.39
N LEU A 32 7.97 0.29 -3.33
CA LEU A 32 9.23 0.19 -2.59
C LEU A 32 8.98 -0.01 -1.08
N ALA A 33 7.98 0.67 -0.52
CA ALA A 33 7.60 0.50 0.88
C ALA A 33 7.00 -0.89 1.14
N PHE A 34 6.18 -1.41 0.22
CA PHE A 34 5.65 -2.77 0.27
C PHE A 34 6.76 -3.83 0.29
N ASP A 35 7.70 -3.77 -0.66
CA ASP A 35 8.80 -4.73 -0.75
C ASP A 35 9.68 -4.68 0.51
N ALA A 36 9.95 -3.47 1.02
CA ALA A 36 10.70 -3.28 2.25
C ALA A 36 9.98 -3.85 3.48
N ALA A 37 8.65 -3.69 3.58
CA ALA A 37 7.85 -4.23 4.68
C ALA A 37 7.87 -5.77 4.69
N ILE A 38 7.72 -6.41 3.52
CA ILE A 38 7.81 -7.87 3.40
C ILE A 38 9.21 -8.36 3.75
N ALA A 39 10.25 -7.76 3.18
CA ALA A 39 11.64 -8.21 3.38
C ALA A 39 12.07 -8.19 4.87
N GLN A 40 11.48 -7.33 5.68
CA GLN A 40 11.78 -7.19 7.10
C GLN A 40 10.86 -7.98 8.03
N THR A 41 9.80 -8.57 7.47
CA THR A 41 8.87 -9.42 8.21
C THR A 41 9.46 -10.84 8.32
N PRO A 42 9.31 -11.53 9.48
CA PRO A 42 9.74 -12.92 9.61
C PRO A 42 9.18 -13.80 8.50
N LEU A 43 10.00 -14.72 7.96
CA LEU A 43 9.64 -15.54 6.80
C LEU A 43 8.28 -16.26 6.96
N SER A 44 7.96 -16.70 8.17
CA SER A 44 6.68 -17.36 8.49
C SER A 44 5.44 -16.47 8.34
N GLN A 45 5.63 -15.15 8.26
CA GLN A 45 4.56 -14.14 8.21
C GLN A 45 4.55 -13.37 6.89
N GLN A 46 5.62 -13.45 6.08
CA GLN A 46 5.76 -12.69 4.83
C GLN A 46 4.60 -12.92 3.86
N LEU A 47 4.18 -14.18 3.68
CA LEU A 47 3.09 -14.52 2.75
C LEU A 47 1.75 -13.94 3.21
N ALA A 48 1.47 -13.98 4.52
CA ALA A 48 0.24 -13.42 5.07
C ALA A 48 0.22 -11.90 4.90
N LEU A 49 1.31 -11.22 5.29
CA LEU A 49 1.43 -9.78 5.11
C LEU A 49 1.32 -9.37 3.64
N ALA A 50 1.97 -10.10 2.74
CA ALA A 50 1.92 -9.82 1.31
C ALA A 50 0.49 -9.96 0.76
N ALA A 51 -0.25 -10.99 1.19
CA ALA A 51 -1.62 -11.20 0.77
C ALA A 51 -2.54 -10.05 1.21
N ASP A 52 -2.45 -9.66 2.49
CA ASP A 52 -3.24 -8.55 3.06
C ASP A 52 -2.93 -7.23 2.34
N ALA A 53 -1.65 -6.93 2.15
CA ALA A 53 -1.21 -5.72 1.47
C ALA A 53 -1.59 -5.68 -0.01
N ILE A 54 -1.54 -6.80 -0.73
CA ILE A 54 -2.03 -6.89 -2.12
C ILE A 54 -3.53 -6.65 -2.19
N TRP A 55 -4.30 -7.16 -1.21
CA TRP A 55 -5.72 -6.90 -1.12
C TRP A 55 -6.01 -5.41 -0.96
N GLU A 56 -5.36 -4.74 -0.03
CA GLU A 56 -5.55 -3.29 0.19
C GLU A 56 -5.12 -2.46 -1.03
N LEU A 57 -4.03 -2.84 -1.72
CA LEU A 57 -3.62 -2.21 -2.97
C LEU A 57 -4.70 -2.33 -4.06
N ALA A 58 -5.35 -3.50 -4.16
CA ALA A 58 -6.44 -3.70 -5.12
C ALA A 58 -7.62 -2.76 -4.83
N GLU A 59 -7.96 -2.53 -3.55
CA GLU A 59 -8.99 -1.57 -3.15
C GLU A 59 -8.64 -0.14 -3.58
N VAL A 60 -7.38 0.29 -3.42
CA VAL A 60 -6.92 1.61 -3.92
C VAL A 60 -7.12 1.73 -5.44
N PHE A 61 -6.82 0.68 -6.21
CA PHE A 61 -7.05 0.70 -7.66
C PHE A 61 -8.53 0.80 -8.02
N VAL A 62 -9.42 0.15 -7.27
CA VAL A 62 -10.88 0.29 -7.46
C VAL A 62 -11.30 1.73 -7.21
N LEU A 63 -10.91 2.31 -6.07
CA LEU A 63 -11.24 3.70 -5.73
C LEU A 63 -10.71 4.70 -6.78
N ARG A 64 -9.52 4.44 -7.33
CA ARG A 64 -8.96 5.25 -8.40
C ARG A 64 -9.80 5.17 -9.68
N ALA A 65 -10.22 3.96 -10.06
CA ALA A 65 -11.03 3.75 -11.24
C ALA A 65 -12.41 4.41 -11.11
N GLU A 66 -13.04 4.32 -9.93
CA GLU A 66 -14.30 4.99 -9.62
C GLU A 66 -14.16 6.51 -9.70
N ALA A 67 -13.07 7.07 -9.15
CA ALA A 67 -12.81 8.51 -9.20
C ALA A 67 -12.69 9.03 -10.65
N TRP A 68 -11.99 8.29 -11.52
CA TRP A 68 -11.93 8.63 -12.95
C TRP A 68 -13.27 8.51 -13.65
N PHE A 69 -14.09 7.53 -13.27
CA PHE A 69 -15.42 7.37 -13.87
C PHE A 69 -16.33 8.55 -13.54
N GLU A 70 -16.30 9.04 -12.30
CA GLU A 70 -17.07 10.23 -11.89
C GLU A 70 -16.57 11.52 -12.57
N GLU A 71 -15.26 11.67 -12.80
CA GLU A 71 -14.71 12.81 -13.55
C GLU A 71 -15.14 12.87 -15.03
N LEU A 72 -15.51 11.73 -15.61
CA LEU A 72 -15.96 11.62 -17.00
C LEU A 72 -17.45 11.88 -17.18
N ARG A 73 -18.21 12.06 -16.09
CA ARG A 73 -19.68 12.20 -16.10
C ARG A 73 -20.13 13.66 -16.07
#